data_AF-A0A6B2UCB4-F1
#
_entry.id   AF-A0A6B2UCB4-F1
#
_cell.length_a   1.000
_cell.length_b   1.000
_cell.length_c   1.000
_cell.angle_alpha   90.00
_cell.angle_beta   90.00
_cell.angle_gamma   90.00
#
_symmetry.space_group_name_H-M   'P 1'
#
loop_
_entity.id
_entity.type
_entity.pdbx_description
1 polymer ?
#
loop_
_entity_poly.entity_id
_entity_poly.type
_entity_poly.pdbx_seq_one_letter_code
_entity_poly.pdbx_strand_id
1 'polypeptide(L)'
;DFARAPGRLGAAAGRLLALRGATRDTHLVLTALRTAVRDQGTADPALAPLLDGSGRLGIVCAAPVVRHVYRETSSSHLRGRAARALAAIDPRFAAGFAVECLWDCEESTRELGALHAETADSRVVTQLRRLAADPAEEDEVQSAVRGRIGPDTAAA
;
A
#
# COMPACT_ATOMS: atom_id res chain seq x y z
N ASP A 1 25.21 -2.44 -16.72
CA ASP A 1 24.08 -1.91 -15.92
C ASP A 1 22.76 -2.30 -16.59
N PHE A 2 22.30 -3.54 -16.35
CA PHE A 2 21.16 -4.12 -17.08
C PHE A 2 19.80 -3.54 -16.69
N ALA A 3 19.69 -2.92 -15.52
CA ALA A 3 18.46 -2.27 -15.07
C ALA A 3 18.15 -0.98 -15.84
N ARG A 4 19.14 -0.41 -16.54
CA ARG A 4 18.95 0.71 -17.47
C ARG A 4 18.71 0.27 -18.92
N ALA A 5 18.80 -1.03 -19.22
CA ALA A 5 18.59 -1.52 -20.57
C ALA A 5 17.12 -1.32 -20.98
N PRO A 6 16.83 -0.78 -22.17
CA PRO A 6 15.45 -0.59 -22.60
C PRO A 6 14.72 -1.94 -22.78
N GLY A 7 13.39 -1.89 -22.74
CA GLY A 7 12.54 -3.03 -23.05
C GLY A 7 12.48 -4.12 -21.98
N ARG A 8 12.21 -5.36 -22.40
CA ARG A 8 11.82 -6.47 -21.50
C ARG A 8 12.91 -6.85 -20.51
N LEU A 9 14.18 -6.71 -20.89
CA LEU A 9 15.31 -7.04 -20.02
C LEU A 9 15.44 -6.07 -18.85
N GLY A 10 15.36 -4.75 -19.11
CA GLY A 10 15.37 -3.76 -18.04
C GLY A 10 14.17 -3.87 -17.13
N ALA A 11 12.98 -4.14 -17.69
CA ALA A 11 11.79 -4.38 -16.88
C ALA A 11 11.95 -5.60 -15.95
N ALA A 12 12.52 -6.70 -16.45
CA ALA A 12 12.81 -7.88 -15.63
C ALA A 12 13.87 -7.59 -14.56
N ALA A 13 14.96 -6.91 -14.91
CA ALA A 13 16.01 -6.51 -13.97
C ALA A 13 15.47 -5.58 -12.87
N GLY A 14 14.63 -4.60 -13.22
CA GLY A 14 13.98 -3.70 -12.27
C GLY A 14 13.14 -4.46 -11.25
N ARG A 15 12.33 -5.44 -11.69
CA ARG A 15 11.55 -6.29 -10.79
C ARG A 15 12.43 -7.18 -9.90
N LEU A 16 13.50 -7.74 -10.44
CA LEU A 16 14.46 -8.53 -9.65
C LEU A 16 15.11 -7.69 -8.55
N LEU A 17 15.53 -6.46 -8.86
CA LEU A 17 16.08 -5.52 -7.88
C LEU A 17 15.04 -5.08 -6.85
N ALA A 18 13.79 -4.92 -7.25
CA ALA A 18 12.71 -4.60 -6.31
C ALA A 18 12.53 -5.74 -5.28
N LEU A 19 12.58 -7.00 -5.73
CA LEU A 19 12.45 -8.18 -4.87
C LEU A 19 13.69 -8.46 -4.02
N ARG A 20 14.90 -8.30 -4.57
CA ARG A 20 16.16 -8.81 -3.96
C ARG A 20 17.27 -7.78 -3.80
N GLY A 21 17.11 -6.60 -4.38
CA GLY A 21 18.11 -5.53 -4.31
C GLY A 21 18.26 -4.94 -2.91
N ALA A 22 19.27 -4.11 -2.74
CA ALA A 22 19.59 -3.40 -1.51
C ALA A 22 19.41 -1.88 -1.71
N THR A 23 19.70 -1.09 -0.67
CA THR A 23 19.52 0.38 -0.68
C THR A 23 20.27 1.08 -1.83
N ARG A 24 21.40 0.53 -2.29
CA ARG A 24 22.14 1.05 -3.46
C ARG A 24 21.37 0.96 -4.78
N ASP A 25 20.40 0.05 -4.87
CA ASP A 25 19.62 -0.25 -6.07
C ASP A 25 18.33 0.60 -6.16
N THR A 26 18.04 1.41 -5.13
CA THR A 26 16.82 2.23 -5.02
C THR A 26 16.55 3.09 -6.25
N HIS A 27 17.58 3.74 -6.81
CA HIS A 27 17.43 4.57 -8.00
C HIS A 27 17.02 3.78 -9.26
N LEU A 28 17.45 2.51 -9.36
CA LEU A 28 17.09 1.62 -10.47
C LEU A 28 15.65 1.14 -10.31
N VAL A 29 15.24 0.78 -9.09
CA VAL A 29 13.85 0.39 -8.78
C VAL A 29 12.89 1.54 -9.03
N LEU A 30 13.25 2.76 -8.60
CA LEU A 30 12.44 3.96 -8.84
C LEU A 30 12.29 4.26 -10.34
N THR A 31 13.38 4.14 -11.10
CA THR A 31 13.35 4.31 -12.56
C THR A 31 12.43 3.26 -13.18
N ALA A 32 12.57 1.99 -12.79
CA ALA A 32 11.73 0.91 -13.30
C ALA A 32 10.24 1.12 -12.97
N LEU A 33 9.90 1.56 -11.75
CA LEU A 33 8.53 1.88 -11.37
C LEU A 33 7.94 3.00 -12.24
N ARG A 34 8.66 4.12 -12.38
CA ARG A 34 8.20 5.26 -13.18
C ARG A 34 8.02 4.91 -14.65
N THR A 35 8.95 4.13 -15.21
CA THR A 35 8.86 3.66 -16.60
C THR A 35 7.69 2.69 -16.77
N ALA A 36 7.51 1.73 -15.86
CA ALA A 36 6.40 0.79 -15.94
C ALA A 36 5.04 1.50 -15.87
N VAL A 37 4.85 2.45 -14.95
CA VAL A 37 3.60 3.24 -14.86
C VAL A 37 3.36 4.06 -16.12
N ARG A 38 4.41 4.66 -16.71
CA ARG A 38 4.28 5.42 -17.95
C ARG A 38 3.88 4.55 -19.13
N ASP A 39 4.51 3.38 -19.28
CA ASP A 39 4.41 2.57 -20.49
C ASP A 39 3.24 1.57 -20.43
N GLN A 40 2.87 1.10 -19.24
CA GLN A 40 1.85 0.06 -19.01
C GLN A 40 0.61 0.57 -18.27
N GLY A 41 0.64 1.78 -17.71
CA GLY A 41 -0.44 2.33 -16.90
C GLY A 41 -0.42 1.85 -15.44
N THR A 42 -1.50 2.14 -14.70
CA THR A 42 -1.60 1.93 -13.24
C THR A 42 -2.24 0.60 -12.83
N ALA A 43 -2.72 -0.20 -13.79
CA ALA A 43 -3.40 -1.47 -13.54
C ALA A 43 -2.56 -2.70 -13.93
N ASP A 44 -1.33 -2.51 -14.44
CA ASP A 44 -0.49 -3.63 -14.87
C ASP A 44 0.01 -4.46 -13.66
N PRO A 45 -0.24 -5.78 -13.62
CA PRO A 45 0.25 -6.65 -12.55
C PRO A 45 1.76 -6.65 -12.34
N ALA A 46 2.55 -6.31 -13.38
CA ALA A 46 4.01 -6.18 -13.30
C ALA A 46 4.47 -5.06 -12.36
N LEU A 47 3.57 -4.14 -11.97
CA LEU A 47 3.84 -3.12 -10.96
C LEU A 47 3.96 -3.68 -9.55
N ALA A 48 3.31 -4.81 -9.25
CA ALA A 48 3.28 -5.40 -7.90
C ALA A 48 4.66 -5.51 -7.24
N PRO A 49 5.67 -6.18 -7.83
CA PRO A 49 7.00 -6.27 -7.23
C PRO A 49 7.70 -4.92 -7.10
N LEU A 50 7.41 -3.94 -7.97
CA LEU A 50 8.01 -2.61 -7.93
C LEU A 50 7.44 -1.76 -6.78
N LEU A 51 6.14 -1.89 -6.50
CA LEU A 51 5.49 -1.31 -5.33
C LEU A 51 6.04 -1.92 -4.04
N ASP A 52 6.03 -3.25 -3.95
CA ASP A 52 6.54 -4.01 -2.80
C ASP A 52 8.01 -3.63 -2.52
N GLY A 53 8.83 -3.57 -3.57
CA GLY A 53 10.24 -3.16 -3.47
C GLY A 53 10.43 -1.70 -3.07
N SER A 54 9.55 -0.79 -3.48
CA SER A 54 9.62 0.63 -3.09
C SER A 54 9.38 0.80 -1.60
N GLY A 55 8.39 0.08 -1.05
CA GLY A 55 8.14 0.02 0.40
C GLY A 55 9.31 -0.61 1.15
N ARG A 56 9.72 -1.82 0.74
CA ARG A 56 10.80 -2.58 1.37
C ARG A 56 12.14 -1.82 1.42
N LEU A 57 12.46 -1.08 0.36
CA LEU A 57 13.69 -0.31 0.26
C LEU A 57 13.59 1.11 0.83
N GLY A 58 12.43 1.51 1.36
CA GLY A 58 12.23 2.83 1.96
C GLY A 58 12.37 3.99 0.97
N ILE A 59 11.91 3.83 -0.28
CA ILE A 59 12.10 4.83 -1.33
C ILE A 59 11.08 5.98 -1.16
N VAL A 60 11.33 6.89 -0.22
CA VAL A 60 10.42 8.02 0.11
C VAL A 60 10.02 8.84 -1.12
N CYS A 61 10.95 9.09 -2.05
CA CYS A 61 10.66 9.85 -3.27
C CYS A 61 9.80 9.10 -4.31
N ALA A 62 9.47 7.82 -4.07
CA ALA A 62 8.49 7.07 -4.85
C ALA A 62 7.04 7.40 -4.43
N ALA A 63 6.81 7.99 -3.25
CA ALA A 63 5.47 8.24 -2.73
C ALA A 63 4.52 8.90 -3.76
N PRO A 64 4.89 9.95 -4.53
CA PRO A 64 3.98 10.55 -5.50
C PRO A 64 3.51 9.59 -6.60
N VAL A 65 4.39 8.74 -7.14
CA VAL A 65 3.99 7.77 -8.19
C VAL A 65 3.18 6.61 -7.59
N VAL A 66 3.48 6.18 -6.36
CA VAL A 66 2.71 5.15 -5.67
C VAL A 66 1.31 5.65 -5.32
N ARG A 67 1.14 6.91 -4.88
CA ARG A 67 -0.18 7.53 -4.68
C ARG A 67 -1.01 7.57 -5.96
N HIS A 68 -0.36 7.85 -7.09
CA HIS A 68 -1.04 7.83 -8.39
C HIS A 68 -1.54 6.42 -8.73
N VAL A 69 -0.70 5.39 -8.54
CA VAL A 69 -1.12 3.99 -8.74
C VAL A 69 -2.28 3.62 -7.81
N TYR A 70 -2.20 3.95 -6.52
CA TYR A 70 -3.27 3.68 -5.56
C TYR A 70 -4.63 4.27 -6.01
N ARG A 71 -4.64 5.53 -6.48
CA ARG A 71 -5.87 6.24 -6.85
C ARG A 71 -6.48 5.77 -8.17
N GLU A 72 -5.63 5.48 -9.15
CA GLU A 72 -6.09 5.22 -10.51
C GLU A 72 -6.24 3.73 -10.85
N THR A 73 -5.73 2.84 -10.00
CA THR A 73 -5.83 1.40 -10.29
C THR A 73 -7.24 0.88 -10.05
N SER A 74 -7.75 0.12 -11.01
CA SER A 74 -8.99 -0.65 -10.86
C SER A 74 -8.80 -1.96 -10.11
N SER A 75 -7.56 -2.41 -9.90
CA SER A 75 -7.24 -3.65 -9.20
C SER A 75 -7.14 -3.43 -7.69
N SER A 76 -8.03 -4.06 -6.93
CA SER A 76 -8.03 -4.05 -5.47
C SER A 76 -6.75 -4.67 -4.88
N HIS A 77 -6.29 -5.80 -5.42
CA HIS A 77 -4.98 -6.38 -5.08
C HIS A 77 -3.80 -5.40 -5.28
N LEU A 78 -3.77 -4.69 -6.42
CA LEU A 78 -2.67 -3.76 -6.71
C LEU A 78 -2.76 -2.51 -5.84
N ARG A 79 -3.99 -2.05 -5.54
CA ARG A 79 -4.24 -0.95 -4.59
C ARG A 79 -3.74 -1.31 -3.20
N GLY A 80 -3.99 -2.53 -2.71
CA GLY A 80 -3.46 -3.01 -1.43
C GLY A 80 -1.93 -3.06 -1.38
N ARG A 81 -1.27 -3.45 -2.49
CA ARG A 81 0.20 -3.36 -2.59
C ARG A 81 0.71 -1.93 -2.58
N ALA A 82 0.04 -1.02 -3.29
CA ALA A 82 0.37 0.40 -3.26
C ALA A 82 0.18 0.98 -1.84
N ALA A 83 -0.90 0.60 -1.14
CA ALA A 83 -1.17 1.01 0.22
C ALA A 83 -0.04 0.57 1.18
N ARG A 84 0.37 -0.70 1.11
CA ARG A 84 1.48 -1.23 1.92
C ARG A 84 2.80 -0.51 1.64
N ALA A 85 3.07 -0.18 0.37
CA ALA A 85 4.23 0.62 0.01
C ALA A 85 4.13 2.04 0.61
N LEU A 86 2.97 2.71 0.52
CA LEU A 86 2.73 4.03 1.11
C LEU A 86 2.88 4.03 2.63
N ALA A 87 2.39 3.01 3.32
CA ALA A 87 2.56 2.88 4.76
C ALA A 87 4.05 2.93 5.19
N ALA A 88 4.95 2.46 4.34
CA ALA A 88 6.39 2.46 4.60
C ALA A 88 7.11 3.76 4.17
N ILE A 89 6.60 4.49 3.17
CA ILE A 89 7.34 5.58 2.51
C ILE A 89 6.65 6.95 2.54
N ASP A 90 5.39 7.01 2.96
CA ASP A 90 4.58 8.22 2.96
C ASP A 90 4.20 8.65 4.39
N PRO A 91 4.79 9.73 4.91
CA PRO A 91 4.44 10.27 6.23
C PRO A 91 2.97 10.69 6.38
N ARG A 92 2.23 10.90 5.27
CA ARG A 92 0.80 11.28 5.30
C ARG A 92 -0.14 10.08 5.19
N PHE A 93 0.37 8.85 5.17
CA PHE A 93 -0.44 7.66 4.98
C PHE A 93 -1.58 7.55 6.00
N ALA A 94 -1.26 7.74 7.29
CA ALA A 94 -2.20 7.58 8.41
C ALA A 94 -3.43 8.51 8.32
N ALA A 95 -3.22 9.78 7.96
CA ALA A 95 -4.27 10.80 7.85
C ALA A 95 -5.09 10.71 6.54
N GLY A 96 -4.65 9.92 5.56
CA GLY A 96 -5.23 9.88 4.21
C GLY A 96 -5.55 8.47 3.77
N PHE A 97 -4.64 7.83 3.03
CA PHE A 97 -4.89 6.54 2.40
C PHE A 97 -5.19 5.41 3.39
N ALA A 98 -4.66 5.44 4.61
CA ALA A 98 -5.03 4.47 5.63
C ALA A 98 -6.51 4.55 6.00
N VAL A 99 -7.08 5.76 6.02
CA VAL A 99 -8.52 5.97 6.22
C VAL A 99 -9.28 5.35 5.05
N GLU A 100 -8.92 5.66 3.81
CA GLU A 100 -9.55 5.09 2.61
C GLU A 100 -9.51 3.54 2.60
N CYS A 101 -8.40 2.94 3.06
CA CYS A 101 -8.20 1.50 3.12
C CYS A 101 -9.28 0.77 3.96
N LEU A 102 -9.92 1.42 4.94
CA LEU A 102 -10.97 0.82 5.78
C LEU A 102 -12.25 0.44 5.00
N TRP A 103 -12.40 0.96 3.79
CA TRP A 103 -13.52 0.67 2.89
C TRP A 103 -13.09 -0.11 1.65
N ASP A 104 -11.86 -0.63 1.62
CA ASP A 104 -11.39 -1.44 0.50
C ASP A 104 -12.10 -2.80 0.44
N CYS A 105 -12.12 -3.40 -0.75
CA CYS A 105 -12.67 -4.73 -0.96
C CYS A 105 -11.73 -5.83 -0.47
N GLU A 106 -10.41 -5.61 -0.49
CA GLU A 106 -9.42 -6.56 0.04
C GLU A 106 -9.33 -6.47 1.56
N GLU A 107 -9.47 -7.61 2.22
CA GLU A 107 -9.27 -7.80 3.65
C GLU A 107 -7.90 -7.29 4.12
N SER A 108 -6.82 -7.63 3.40
CA SER A 108 -5.46 -7.22 3.79
C SER A 108 -5.22 -5.71 3.64
N THR A 109 -6.03 -5.03 2.80
CA THR A 109 -6.03 -3.58 2.71
C THR A 109 -6.83 -2.98 3.86
N ARG A 110 -7.99 -3.54 4.20
CA ARG A 110 -8.76 -3.14 5.38
C ARG A 110 -7.97 -3.32 6.67
N GLU A 111 -7.24 -4.41 6.82
CA GLU A 111 -6.32 -4.66 7.94
C GLU A 111 -5.27 -3.55 8.05
N LEU A 112 -4.62 -3.20 6.93
CA LEU A 112 -3.63 -2.12 6.91
C LEU A 112 -4.25 -0.77 7.29
N GLY A 113 -5.45 -0.48 6.81
CA GLY A 113 -6.23 0.68 7.24
C GLY A 113 -6.51 0.65 8.73
N ALA A 114 -6.94 -0.50 9.24
CA ALA A 114 -7.20 -0.72 10.65
C ALA A 114 -5.94 -0.45 11.48
N LEU A 115 -4.76 -0.91 11.08
CA LEU A 115 -3.52 -0.68 11.82
C LEU A 115 -3.08 0.79 11.84
N HIS A 116 -3.34 1.57 10.79
CA HIS A 116 -2.68 2.87 10.58
C HIS A 116 -3.60 4.10 10.56
N ALA A 117 -4.90 3.97 10.29
CA ALA A 117 -5.78 5.12 10.08
C ALA A 117 -5.84 6.04 11.31
N GLU A 118 -5.70 7.35 11.15
CA GLU A 118 -5.91 8.28 12.27
C GLU A 118 -7.37 8.24 12.76
N THR A 119 -7.57 8.29 14.08
CA THR A 119 -8.88 8.11 14.72
C THR A 119 -9.53 9.41 15.18
N ALA A 120 -9.04 10.57 14.71
CA ALA A 120 -9.63 11.87 15.05
C ALA A 120 -11.02 12.07 14.42
N ASP A 121 -11.30 11.41 13.29
CA ASP A 121 -12.62 11.41 12.65
C ASP A 121 -13.52 10.32 13.25
N SER A 122 -14.71 10.70 13.73
CA SER A 122 -15.69 9.77 14.29
C SER A 122 -16.19 8.73 13.27
N ARG A 123 -16.14 9.03 11.97
CA ARG A 123 -16.44 8.07 10.89
C ARG A 123 -15.46 6.91 10.87
N VAL A 124 -14.17 7.18 11.13
CA VAL A 124 -13.13 6.14 11.23
C VAL A 124 -13.42 5.26 12.43
N VAL A 125 -13.65 5.85 13.61
CA VAL A 125 -13.95 5.07 14.84
C VAL A 125 -15.21 4.22 14.66
N THR A 126 -16.25 4.78 14.02
CA THR A 126 -17.49 4.04 13.73
C THR A 126 -17.23 2.87 12.79
N GLN A 127 -16.45 3.07 11.73
CA GLN A 127 -16.12 2.01 10.78
C GLN A 127 -15.28 0.92 11.43
N LEU A 128 -14.29 1.29 12.25
CA LEU A 128 -13.52 0.33 13.05
C LEU A 128 -14.46 -0.50 13.94
N ARG A 129 -15.37 0.11 14.70
CA ARG A 129 -16.34 -0.65 15.52
C ARG A 129 -17.21 -1.61 14.70
N ARG A 130 -17.59 -1.23 13.47
CA ARG A 130 -18.33 -2.10 12.55
C ARG A 130 -17.50 -3.32 12.14
N LEU A 131 -16.26 -3.10 11.69
CA LEU A 131 -15.34 -4.19 11.31
C LEU A 131 -15.08 -5.15 12.48
N ALA A 132 -14.94 -4.64 13.71
CA ALA A 132 -14.74 -5.49 14.90
C ALA A 132 -15.95 -6.36 15.27
N ALA A 133 -17.15 -5.97 14.86
CA ALA A 133 -18.41 -6.61 15.20
C ALA A 133 -19.00 -7.44 14.04
N ASP A 134 -18.41 -7.35 12.84
CA ASP A 134 -18.89 -8.07 11.66
C ASP A 134 -18.41 -9.54 11.69
N PRO A 135 -19.31 -10.52 11.87
CA PRO A 135 -18.94 -11.94 11.93
C PRO A 135 -18.44 -12.50 10.59
N ALA A 136 -18.66 -11.80 9.47
CA ALA A 136 -18.16 -12.19 8.15
C ALA A 136 -16.79 -11.57 7.81
N GLU A 137 -16.27 -10.69 8.67
CA GLU A 137 -14.95 -10.10 8.47
C GLU A 137 -13.82 -11.02 8.95
N GLU A 138 -12.66 -10.92 8.30
CA GLU A 138 -11.49 -11.75 8.56
C GLU A 138 -10.88 -11.51 9.95
N ASP A 139 -10.37 -12.58 10.56
CA ASP A 139 -9.84 -12.59 11.92
C ASP A 139 -8.69 -11.60 12.11
N GLU A 140 -7.81 -11.44 11.11
CA GLU A 140 -6.71 -10.48 11.11
C GLU A 140 -7.21 -9.04 11.16
N VAL A 141 -8.25 -8.71 10.38
CA VAL A 141 -8.87 -7.38 10.37
C VAL A 141 -9.51 -7.10 11.73
N GLN A 142 -10.31 -8.05 12.25
CA GLN A 142 -10.94 -7.90 13.55
C GLN A 142 -9.90 -7.73 14.67
N SER A 143 -8.80 -8.49 14.62
CA SER A 143 -7.71 -8.41 15.59
C SER A 143 -7.00 -7.06 15.53
N ALA A 144 -6.66 -6.58 14.33
CA ALA A 144 -6.07 -5.27 14.12
C ALA A 144 -6.94 -4.15 14.69
N VAL A 145 -8.26 -4.23 14.48
CA VAL A 145 -9.20 -3.24 14.98
C VAL A 145 -9.36 -3.29 16.50
N ARG A 146 -9.54 -4.49 17.09
CA ARG A 146 -9.70 -4.65 18.54
C ARG A 146 -8.46 -4.17 19.31
N GLY A 147 -7.26 -4.31 18.74
CA GLY A 147 -6.04 -3.73 19.30
C GLY A 147 -6.04 -2.20 19.39
N ARG A 148 -6.95 -1.52 18.66
CA ARG A 148 -7.02 -0.05 18.60
C ARG A 148 -8.19 0.58 19.34
N ILE A 149 -9.32 -0.11 19.41
CA ILE A 149 -10.48 0.36 20.16
C ILE A 149 -10.43 -0.32 21.52
N GLY A 150 -9.89 0.37 22.52
CA GLY A 150 -9.91 -0.12 23.90
C GLY A 150 -11.34 -0.39 24.39
N PRO A 151 -11.51 -1.21 25.44
CA PRO A 151 -12.83 -1.66 25.93
C PRO A 151 -13.77 -0.52 26.35
N ASP A 152 -13.28 0.72 26.48
CA ASP A 152 -14.00 1.84 27.09
C ASP A 152 -14.46 2.94 26.12
N THR A 153 -14.58 2.60 24.84
CA THR A 153 -15.17 3.52 23.84
C THR A 153 -16.62 3.18 23.48
N ALA A 154 -17.25 2.29 24.23
CA ALA A 154 -18.63 1.83 23.99
C ALA A 154 -19.69 2.60 24.81
N ALA A 155 -19.30 3.56 25.66
CA ALA A 155 -20.20 4.21 26.62
C ALA A 155 -20.16 5.77 26.61
N ALA A 156 -19.94 6.40 25.47
CA ALA A 156 -20.08 7.85 25.30
C ALA A 156 -20.93 8.19 24.07
#